data_AF-A0A7J8I3N5-F1
#
_entry.id   AF-A0A7J8I3N5-F1
#
_cell.length_a   1.000
_cell.length_b   1.000
_cell.length_c   1.000
_cell.angle_alpha   90.00
_cell.angle_beta   90.00
_cell.angle_gamma   90.00
#
_symmetry.space_group_name_H-M   'P 1'
#
loop_
_entity.id
_entity.type
_entity.pdbx_description
1 polymer ?
#
loop_
_entity_poly.entity_id
_entity_poly.type
_entity_poly.pdbx_seq_one_letter_code
_entity_poly.pdbx_strand_id
1 'polypeptide(L)'
;MYASFGFVDLEESDPLSISCFFCGRFSISPSHEVSIFRYCAPAAYTISRFPRYLYKKMRWNLETTPEPSSQGKDSHVDYYFLCYRDTWEDTGKSPANSCPQIQKLWSIGRWVPLGPAEDDLYSWILCPQPSGDYQQLLTIGFEEPSHMLATDLLVQILTSQAGPARSPSAAVPTAWAPQGS
;
A
#
# COMPACT_ATOMS: atom_id res chain seq x y z
N MET A 1 1.05 -16.11 18.64
CA MET A 1 1.33 -17.53 18.99
C MET A 1 2.05 -18.27 17.84
N TYR A 2 3.04 -17.65 17.18
CA TYR A 2 3.85 -18.29 16.11
C TYR A 2 5.36 -18.22 16.36
N ALA A 3 5.82 -17.25 17.16
CA ALA A 3 7.24 -17.11 17.53
C ALA A 3 7.73 -18.13 18.57
N SER A 4 6.83 -18.89 19.22
CA SER A 4 7.16 -19.77 20.34
C SER A 4 7.56 -21.20 19.93
N PHE A 5 7.48 -21.55 18.65
CA PHE A 5 7.76 -22.91 18.14
C PHE A 5 9.00 -23.01 17.24
N GLY A 6 9.83 -21.96 17.13
CA GLY A 6 11.09 -22.01 16.37
C GLY A 6 10.95 -22.23 14.86
N PHE A 7 9.73 -22.10 14.29
CA PHE A 7 9.49 -22.17 12.85
C PHE A 7 9.72 -20.85 12.12
N VAL A 8 9.94 -19.76 12.87
CA VAL A 8 10.21 -18.43 12.33
C VAL A 8 11.46 -17.91 13.01
N ASP A 9 12.52 -17.78 12.22
CA ASP A 9 13.70 -17.05 12.66
C ASP A 9 13.41 -15.55 12.54
N LEU A 10 13.40 -14.87 13.69
CA LEU A 10 13.25 -13.42 13.80
C LEU A 10 14.63 -12.73 13.78
N GLU A 11 15.70 -13.45 13.45
CA GLU A 11 17.00 -12.85 13.26
C GLU A 11 16.97 -11.94 12.03
N GLU A 12 16.87 -10.63 12.28
CA GLU A 12 16.84 -9.56 11.27
C GLU A 12 18.12 -9.53 10.41
N SER A 13 19.16 -10.26 10.81
CA SER A 13 20.43 -10.45 10.11
C SER A 13 20.39 -11.49 8.97
N ASP A 14 19.43 -12.42 8.96
CA ASP A 14 19.35 -13.50 7.97
C ASP A 14 18.58 -13.05 6.71
N PRO A 15 19.21 -12.95 5.53
CA PRO A 15 18.54 -12.60 4.29
C PRO A 15 17.52 -13.64 3.81
N LEU A 16 17.43 -14.83 4.42
CA LEU A 16 16.40 -15.84 4.13
C LEU A 16 15.23 -15.82 5.12
N SER A 17 15.30 -14.98 6.16
CA SER A 17 14.19 -14.78 7.10
C SER A 17 12.96 -14.23 6.36
N ILE A 18 11.78 -14.66 6.79
CA ILE A 18 10.48 -14.18 6.29
C ILE A 18 10.18 -12.71 6.70
N SER A 19 11.16 -12.05 7.32
CA SER A 19 11.12 -10.69 7.82
C SER A 19 11.46 -9.67 6.71
N CYS A 20 10.92 -8.45 6.83
CA CYS A 20 11.32 -7.35 5.97
C CYS A 20 12.51 -6.64 6.62
N PHE A 21 13.59 -6.38 5.87
CA PHE A 21 14.74 -5.63 6.40
C PHE A 21 14.61 -4.13 6.11
N PHE A 22 15.02 -3.31 7.08
CA PHE A 22 15.10 -1.86 6.92
C PHE A 22 16.23 -1.48 5.96
N CYS A 23 15.90 -0.67 4.95
CA CYS A 23 16.85 -0.24 3.91
C CYS A 23 17.37 1.18 4.10
N GLY A 24 16.69 1.98 4.93
CA GLY A 24 16.99 3.40 5.10
C GLY A 24 15.73 4.24 5.20
N ARG A 25 15.94 5.54 5.47
CA ARG A 25 14.89 6.55 5.57
C ARG A 25 15.35 7.87 4.98
N PHE A 26 14.42 8.69 4.53
CA PHE A 26 14.67 10.01 3.99
C PHE A 26 13.43 10.91 4.13
N SER A 27 13.63 12.22 4.20
CA SER A 27 12.53 13.19 4.26
C SER A 27 12.17 13.70 2.86
N ILE A 28 10.88 13.68 2.52
CA ILE A 28 10.38 14.32 1.28
C ILE A 28 9.94 15.77 1.51
N SER A 29 9.62 16.11 2.77
CA SER A 29 9.31 17.47 3.22
C SER A 29 9.57 17.58 4.73
N PRO A 30 9.51 18.78 5.34
CA PRO A 30 9.73 18.95 6.78
C PRO A 30 8.79 18.13 7.67
N SER A 31 7.59 17.84 7.17
CA SER A 31 6.54 17.11 7.89
C SER A 31 6.37 15.66 7.43
N HIS A 32 7.16 15.19 6.47
CA HIS A 32 6.99 13.87 5.87
C HIS A 32 8.31 13.10 5.78
N GLU A 33 8.43 12.02 6.55
CA GLU A 33 9.55 11.09 6.51
C GLU A 33 9.12 9.76 5.90
N VAL A 34 9.95 9.21 5.02
CA VAL A 34 9.73 7.92 4.35
C VAL A 34 10.77 6.92 4.83
N SER A 35 10.31 5.83 5.45
CA SER A 35 11.15 4.68 5.81
C SER A 35 10.93 3.52 4.84
N ILE A 36 12.00 2.85 4.42
CA ILE A 36 12.00 1.84 3.36
C ILE A 36 12.30 0.45 3.95
N PHE A 37 11.51 -0.54 3.56
CA PHE A 37 11.70 -1.94 3.93
C PHE A 37 11.57 -2.86 2.71
N ARG A 38 12.37 -3.93 2.66
CA ARG A 38 12.35 -4.91 1.56
C ARG A 38 12.02 -6.30 2.08
N TYR A 39 11.25 -7.05 1.30
CA TYR A 39 10.94 -8.45 1.59
C TYR A 39 11.90 -9.37 0.82
N CYS A 40 12.51 -10.32 1.54
CA CYS A 40 13.42 -11.31 0.97
C CYS A 40 12.68 -12.44 0.24
N ALA A 41 11.47 -12.76 0.71
CA ALA A 41 10.60 -13.77 0.13
C ALA A 41 9.24 -13.16 -0.27
N PRO A 42 8.52 -13.77 -1.23
CA PRO A 42 7.15 -13.39 -1.54
C PRO A 42 6.25 -13.46 -0.30
N ALA A 43 5.91 -12.31 0.27
CA ALA A 43 4.99 -12.22 1.39
C ALA A 43 3.59 -11.96 0.86
N ALA A 44 2.67 -12.91 1.06
CA ALA A 44 1.28 -12.74 0.64
C ALA A 44 0.68 -11.48 1.27
N TYR A 45 0.02 -10.69 0.45
CA TYR A 45 -0.82 -9.61 0.92
C TYR A 45 -2.13 -10.25 1.41
N THR A 46 -2.32 -10.24 2.72
CA THR A 46 -3.44 -10.91 3.38
C THR A 46 -4.69 -10.06 3.24
N ILE A 47 -5.41 -10.23 2.14
CA ILE A 47 -6.67 -9.54 1.84
C ILE A 47 -7.81 -10.55 2.00
N SER A 48 -8.88 -10.16 2.71
CA SER A 48 -10.13 -10.91 2.78
C SER A 48 -10.99 -10.78 1.50
N ARG A 49 -10.61 -9.87 0.59
CA ARG A 49 -11.25 -9.61 -0.70
C ARG A 49 -10.19 -9.47 -1.80
N PHE A 50 -10.60 -9.41 -3.06
CA PHE A 50 -9.70 -9.31 -4.22
C PHE A 50 -8.65 -8.19 -4.07
N PRO A 51 -7.45 -8.31 -4.68
CA PRO A 51 -7.00 -9.39 -5.57
C PRO A 51 -6.41 -10.61 -4.84
N ARG A 52 -6.83 -11.81 -5.25
CA ARG A 52 -6.16 -13.07 -4.87
C ARG A 52 -4.76 -13.07 -5.48
N TYR A 53 -3.76 -13.60 -4.77
CA TYR A 53 -2.37 -13.76 -5.25
C TYR A 53 -1.60 -12.44 -5.43
N LEU A 54 -1.78 -11.47 -4.53
CA LEU A 54 -0.94 -10.28 -4.45
C LEU A 54 0.21 -10.53 -3.48
N TYR A 55 1.44 -10.29 -3.92
CA TYR A 55 2.65 -10.54 -3.13
C TYR A 55 3.44 -9.25 -2.92
N LYS A 56 3.85 -8.99 -1.69
CA LYS A 56 4.64 -7.82 -1.28
C LYS A 56 6.11 -8.03 -1.61
N LYS A 57 6.74 -7.00 -2.17
CA LYS A 57 8.18 -6.94 -2.47
C LYS A 57 8.89 -5.85 -1.69
N MET A 58 8.24 -4.72 -1.49
CA MET A 58 8.79 -3.56 -0.77
C MET A 58 7.68 -2.86 0.01
N ARG A 59 8.01 -2.29 1.17
CA ARG A 59 7.12 -1.47 1.99
C ARG A 59 7.77 -0.11 2.22
N TRP A 60 6.96 0.94 2.12
CA TRP A 60 7.32 2.27 2.58
C TRP A 60 6.37 2.70 3.69
N ASN A 61 6.91 3.26 4.76
CA ASN A 61 6.14 3.92 5.80
C ASN A 61 6.30 5.42 5.59
N LEU A 62 5.20 6.14 5.40
CA LEU A 62 5.17 7.58 5.34
C LEU A 62 4.69 8.10 6.70
N GLU A 63 5.61 8.64 7.48
CA GLU A 63 5.31 9.26 8.76
C GLU A 63 5.01 10.74 8.51
N THR A 64 3.82 11.17 8.92
CA THR A 64 3.40 12.58 8.84
C THR A 64 3.45 13.19 10.23
N THR A 65 4.38 14.13 10.43
CA THR A 65 4.45 14.89 11.67
C THR A 65 3.51 16.09 11.59
N PRO A 66 2.66 16.31 12.62
CA PRO A 66 1.75 17.44 12.66
C PRO A 66 2.54 18.75 12.82
N GLU A 67 2.10 19.79 12.13
CA GLU A 67 2.61 21.15 12.34
C GLU A 67 2.29 21.60 13.78
N PRO A 68 3.17 22.36 14.44
CA PRO A 68 3.02 22.76 15.84
C PRO A 68 1.78 23.63 16.10
N SER A 69 1.18 24.21 15.05
CA SER A 69 -0.07 24.97 15.12
C SER A 69 -1.33 24.09 15.13
N SER A 70 -1.22 22.80 14.79
CA SER A 70 -2.32 21.85 14.77
C SER A 70 -2.46 21.14 16.12
N GLN A 71 -3.01 21.86 17.09
CA GLN A 71 -3.27 21.37 18.43
C GLN A 71 -4.22 20.15 18.39
N GLY A 72 -3.65 18.94 18.55
CA GLY A 72 -4.41 17.69 18.72
C GLY A 72 -4.43 16.71 17.53
N LYS A 73 -3.61 16.89 16.48
CA LYS A 73 -3.40 15.82 15.50
C LYS A 73 -2.27 14.90 15.97
N ASP A 74 -2.57 13.63 16.21
CA ASP A 74 -1.55 12.62 16.43
C ASP A 74 -0.75 12.35 15.15
N SER A 75 0.51 11.92 15.30
CA SER A 75 1.31 11.46 14.18
C SER A 75 0.61 10.28 13.51
N HIS A 76 0.49 10.34 12.18
CA HIS A 76 -0.12 9.29 11.39
C HIS A 76 0.93 8.63 10.49
N VAL A 77 0.83 7.31 10.32
CA VAL A 77 1.70 6.53 9.45
C VAL A 77 0.88 5.91 8.35
N ASP A 78 1.20 6.25 7.10
CA ASP A 78 0.64 5.62 5.92
C ASP A 78 1.57 4.53 5.38
N TYR A 79 1.01 3.37 5.08
CA TYR A 79 1.79 2.25 4.55
C TYR A 79 1.56 2.09 3.05
N TYR A 80 2.65 2.05 2.29
CA TYR A 80 2.65 1.82 0.84
C TYR A 80 3.41 0.55 0.53
N PHE A 81 3.01 -0.15 -0.51
CA PHE A 81 3.60 -1.43 -0.90
C PHE A 81 3.83 -1.51 -2.40
N LEU A 82 5.03 -1.97 -2.76
CA LEU A 82 5.29 -2.54 -4.08
C LEU A 82 4.82 -3.99 -4.04
N CYS A 83 3.88 -4.31 -4.91
CA CYS A 83 3.34 -5.65 -5.02
C CYS A 83 3.40 -6.15 -6.45
N TYR A 84 3.43 -7.47 -6.61
CA TYR A 84 3.15 -8.12 -7.88
C TYR A 84 1.99 -9.08 -7.73
N ARG A 85 1.27 -9.30 -8.83
CA ARG A 85 0.30 -10.38 -8.96
C ARG A 85 0.64 -11.23 -10.17
N ASP A 86 0.45 -12.53 -10.04
CA ASP A 86 0.62 -13.46 -11.15
C ASP A 86 -0.58 -13.32 -12.10
N THR A 87 -0.29 -13.15 -13.38
CA THR A 87 -1.27 -13.08 -14.46
C THR A 87 -1.03 -14.25 -15.42
N TRP A 88 -2.11 -14.87 -15.86
CA TRP A 88 -2.08 -15.92 -16.87
C TRP A 88 -2.46 -15.30 -18.22
N GLU A 89 -1.60 -15.47 -19.22
CA GLU A 89 -2.01 -15.30 -20.61
C GLU A 89 -2.58 -16.63 -21.09
N ASP A 90 -3.91 -16.71 -21.24
CA ASP A 90 -4.49 -17.75 -22.11
C ASP A 90 -4.30 -17.28 -23.55
N THR A 91 -3.09 -17.47 -24.04
CA THR A 91 -2.82 -17.36 -25.46
C THR A 91 -3.55 -18.54 -26.09
N GLY A 92 -4.84 -18.35 -26.43
CA GLY A 92 -5.71 -19.31 -27.14
C GLY A 92 -5.20 -19.72 -28.54
N LYS A 93 -3.92 -19.48 -28.81
CA LYS A 93 -3.11 -19.97 -29.92
C LYS A 93 -1.75 -20.37 -29.34
N SER A 94 -1.64 -21.57 -28.80
CA SER A 94 -0.31 -22.16 -28.67
C SER A 94 -0.35 -23.66 -28.95
N PRO A 95 0.59 -24.17 -29.77
CA PRO A 95 0.67 -25.58 -30.13
C PRO A 95 0.83 -26.45 -28.87
N ALA A 96 0.53 -27.74 -29.00
CA ALA A 96 0.36 -28.73 -27.92
C ALA A 96 1.49 -28.87 -26.87
N ASN A 97 2.55 -28.04 -26.89
CA ASN A 97 3.78 -28.17 -26.11
C ASN A 97 4.25 -26.90 -25.37
N SER A 98 3.50 -25.79 -25.31
CA SER A 98 3.94 -24.62 -24.52
C SER A 98 3.32 -24.60 -23.12
N CYS A 99 4.14 -24.58 -22.08
CA CYS A 99 3.72 -24.29 -20.72
C CYS A 99 3.16 -22.85 -20.64
N PRO A 100 2.03 -22.59 -19.96
CA PRO A 100 1.53 -21.23 -19.78
C PRO A 100 2.59 -20.35 -19.11
N GLN A 101 2.93 -19.23 -19.75
CA GLN A 101 3.92 -18.29 -19.22
C GLN A 101 3.25 -17.42 -18.16
N ILE A 102 3.59 -17.64 -16.89
CA ILE A 102 3.13 -16.80 -15.78
C ILE A 102 3.87 -15.46 -15.87
N GLN A 103 3.14 -14.38 -16.06
CA GLN A 103 3.69 -13.02 -16.05
C GLN A 103 3.34 -12.31 -14.75
N LYS A 104 4.30 -11.60 -14.15
CA LYS A 104 4.11 -10.83 -12.93
C LYS A 104 3.72 -9.40 -13.28
N LEU A 105 2.51 -8.98 -12.94
CA LEU A 105 2.11 -7.58 -13.07
C LEU A 105 2.45 -6.82 -11.78
N TRP A 106 3.32 -5.83 -11.91
CA TRP A 106 3.82 -4.99 -10.82
C TRP A 106 2.98 -3.74 -10.61
N SER A 107 2.77 -3.39 -9.34
CA SER A 107 1.97 -2.23 -8.94
C SER A 107 2.42 -1.64 -7.60
N ILE A 108 2.17 -0.34 -7.42
CA ILE A 108 2.31 0.37 -6.14
C ILE A 108 0.91 0.69 -5.63
N GLY A 109 0.69 0.48 -4.33
CA GLY A 109 -0.58 0.76 -3.70
C GLY A 109 -0.45 1.09 -2.22
N ARG A 110 -1.45 1.78 -1.69
CA ARG A 110 -1.60 2.13 -0.28
C ARG A 110 -2.36 1.02 0.44
N TRP A 111 -1.92 0.69 1.65
CA TRP A 111 -2.70 -0.13 2.57
C TRP A 111 -3.72 0.74 3.29
N VAL A 112 -4.98 0.35 3.19
CA VAL A 112 -6.10 0.99 3.87
C VAL A 112 -6.63 0.01 4.91
N PRO A 113 -6.48 0.29 6.22
CA PRO A 113 -7.05 -0.55 7.26
C PRO A 113 -8.57 -0.66 7.06
N LEU A 114 -9.06 -1.88 6.86
CA LEU A 114 -10.48 -2.19 6.93
C LEU A 114 -10.69 -2.72 8.34
N GLY A 115 -11.18 -1.85 9.22
CA GLY A 115 -11.56 -2.27 10.57
C GLY A 115 -12.49 -3.48 10.54
N PRO A 116 -12.67 -4.17 11.69
CA PRO A 116 -13.71 -5.16 11.82
C PRO A 116 -15.06 -4.59 11.38
N ALA A 117 -15.97 -5.47 10.92
CA ALA A 117 -17.30 -5.06 10.46
C ALA A 117 -18.07 -4.31 11.56
N GLU A 118 -17.82 -4.69 12.82
CA GLU A 118 -18.33 -4.02 14.01
C GLU A 118 -17.17 -3.32 14.72
N ASP A 119 -17.34 -2.04 15.08
CA ASP A 119 -16.31 -1.25 15.77
C ASP A 119 -16.38 -1.43 17.30
N ASP A 120 -16.37 -2.68 17.76
CA ASP A 120 -16.32 -3.02 19.18
C ASP A 120 -14.95 -3.63 19.56
N LEU A 121 -14.53 -3.40 20.80
CA LEU A 121 -13.23 -3.85 21.32
C LEU A 121 -13.03 -5.37 21.13
N TYR A 122 -14.11 -6.15 21.23
CA TYR A 122 -14.05 -7.60 21.06
C TYR A 122 -13.79 -8.02 19.62
N SER A 123 -14.38 -7.36 18.62
CA SER A 123 -14.08 -7.66 17.22
C SER A 123 -12.64 -7.30 16.85
N TRP A 124 -12.08 -6.25 17.46
CA TRP A 124 -10.66 -5.91 17.32
C TRP A 124 -9.74 -6.97 17.95
N ILE A 125 -10.06 -7.44 19.17
CA ILE A 125 -9.26 -8.44 19.89
C ILE A 125 -9.34 -9.83 19.22
N LEU A 126 -10.53 -10.19 18.72
CA LEU A 126 -10.79 -11.49 18.11
C LEU A 126 -10.45 -11.52 16.61
N CYS A 127 -10.05 -10.39 16.02
CA CYS A 127 -9.65 -10.32 14.63
C CYS A 127 -8.39 -11.19 14.42
N PRO A 128 -8.49 -12.34 13.73
CA PRO A 128 -7.34 -13.22 13.55
C PRO A 128 -6.26 -12.58 12.67
N GLN A 129 -6.68 -11.65 11.80
CA GLN A 129 -5.81 -10.88 10.94
C GLN A 129 -6.49 -9.55 10.59
N PRO A 130 -5.84 -8.40 10.85
CA PRO A 130 -6.40 -7.11 10.48
C PRO A 130 -6.69 -7.11 8.98
N SER A 131 -7.97 -6.89 8.64
CA SER A 131 -8.36 -6.74 7.24
C SER A 131 -7.83 -5.41 6.74
N GLY A 132 -7.36 -5.39 5.51
CA GLY A 132 -6.99 -4.15 4.85
C GLY A 132 -7.14 -4.29 3.36
N ASP A 133 -7.46 -3.16 2.74
CA ASP A 133 -7.57 -3.05 1.30
C ASP A 133 -6.23 -2.64 0.70
N TYR A 134 -5.99 -3.11 -0.51
CA TYR A 134 -4.90 -2.65 -1.35
C TYR A 134 -5.45 -1.62 -2.34
N GLN A 135 -5.34 -0.34 -1.97
CA GLN A 135 -5.69 0.75 -2.87
C GLN A 135 -4.56 0.93 -3.88
N GLN A 136 -4.69 0.30 -5.05
CA GLN A 136 -3.71 0.44 -6.14
C GLN A 136 -3.62 1.89 -6.62
N LEU A 137 -2.42 2.47 -6.58
CA LEU A 137 -2.14 3.84 -7.00
C LEU A 137 -1.53 3.88 -8.41
N LEU A 138 -0.66 2.92 -8.72
CA LEU A 138 0.06 2.86 -9.99
C LEU A 138 0.23 1.41 -10.44
N THR A 139 -0.06 1.13 -11.71
CA THR A 139 0.40 -0.09 -12.40
C THR A 139 1.71 0.22 -13.12
N ILE A 140 2.75 -0.55 -12.87
CA ILE A 140 4.09 -0.35 -13.45
C ILE A 140 4.19 -1.12 -14.78
N GLY A 141 3.83 -2.40 -14.78
CA GLY A 141 3.95 -3.27 -15.95
C GLY A 141 4.40 -4.67 -15.58
N PHE A 142 4.89 -5.42 -16.57
CA PHE A 142 5.29 -6.83 -16.41
C PHE A 142 6.77 -7.03 -16.06
N GLU A 143 7.59 -6.00 -16.26
CA GLU A 143 9.01 -6.00 -15.87
C GLU A 143 9.16 -5.66 -14.39
N GLU A 144 10.02 -6.39 -13.68
CA GLU A 144 10.32 -6.10 -12.28
C GLU A 144 11.05 -4.75 -12.16
N PRO A 145 10.45 -3.75 -11.50
CA PRO A 145 11.10 -2.46 -11.33
C PRO A 145 12.31 -2.59 -10.41
N SER A 146 13.37 -1.84 -10.71
CA SER A 146 14.44 -1.67 -9.73
C SER A 146 13.91 -0.99 -8.46
N HIS A 147 14.55 -1.24 -7.33
CA HIS A 147 14.12 -0.67 -6.06
C HIS A 147 14.24 0.86 -6.01
N MET A 148 15.22 1.41 -6.75
CA MET A 148 15.36 2.85 -6.93
C MET A 148 14.16 3.39 -7.72
N LEU A 149 13.88 2.81 -8.89
CA LEU A 149 12.74 3.20 -9.72
C LEU A 149 11.42 3.12 -8.95
N ALA A 150 11.20 2.03 -8.20
CA ALA A 150 9.98 1.87 -7.40
C ALA A 150 9.84 2.94 -6.32
N THR A 151 10.95 3.34 -5.68
CA THR A 151 10.95 4.42 -4.68
C THR A 151 10.73 5.78 -5.33
N ASP A 152 11.37 6.05 -6.47
CA ASP A 152 11.20 7.30 -7.22
C ASP A 152 9.75 7.47 -7.68
N LEU A 153 9.13 6.40 -8.19
CA LEU A 153 7.71 6.39 -8.56
C LEU A 153 6.81 6.68 -7.35
N LEU A 154 7.10 6.10 -6.18
CA LEU A 154 6.35 6.43 -4.97
C LEU A 154 6.51 7.90 -4.59
N VAL A 155 7.73 8.43 -4.58
CA VAL A 155 7.99 9.84 -4.25
C VAL A 155 7.25 10.76 -5.22
N GLN A 156 7.21 10.43 -6.51
CA GLN A 156 6.43 11.17 -7.51
C GLN A 156 4.92 11.14 -7.20
N ILE A 157 4.38 10.00 -6.77
CA ILE A 157 2.97 9.86 -6.36
C ILE A 157 2.68 10.71 -5.11
N LEU A 158 3.58 10.70 -4.12
CA LEU A 158 3.40 11.45 -2.88
C LEU A 158 3.50 12.96 -3.09
N THR A 159 4.48 13.41 -3.89
CA THR A 159 4.70 14.83 -4.18
C THR A 159 3.65 15.41 -5.12
N SER A 160 3.11 14.63 -6.06
CA SER A 160 1.99 15.07 -6.92
C SER A 160 0.67 15.23 -6.15
N GLN A 161 0.45 14.46 -5.08
CA GLN A 161 -0.72 14.61 -4.22
C GLN A 161 -0.61 15.78 -3.23
N ALA A 162 0.61 16.26 -2.94
CA ALA A 162 0.87 17.38 -2.06
C ALA A 162 0.76 18.77 -2.75
N GLY A 163 0.29 18.84 -4.00
CA GLY A 163 -0.02 20.10 -4.70
C GLY A 163 -1.13 20.90 -4.01
N PRO A 164 -1.19 22.24 -4.21
CA PRO A 164 -1.94 23.14 -3.35
C PRO A 164 -3.40 22.73 -3.25
N ALA A 165 -3.88 22.68 -2.01
CA ALA A 165 -5.26 22.41 -1.64
C ALA A 165 -6.22 22.92 -2.72
N ARG A 166 -6.99 22.00 -3.30
CA ARG A 166 -8.12 22.32 -4.16
C ARG A 166 -8.95 23.39 -3.43
N SER A 167 -8.86 24.61 -3.92
CA SER A 167 -9.63 25.73 -3.42
C SER A 167 -11.11 25.36 -3.50
N PRO A 168 -11.89 25.49 -2.41
CA PRO A 168 -13.33 25.36 -2.49
C PRO A 168 -13.85 26.65 -3.12
N SER A 169 -13.98 26.67 -4.44
CA SER A 169 -14.68 27.73 -5.17
C SER A 169 -15.19 27.13 -6.49
N ALA A 170 -16.47 27.18 -6.84
CA ALA A 170 -17.49 28.13 -6.44
C ALA A 170 -18.76 27.42 -5.95
N ALA A 171 -19.31 27.93 -4.87
CA ALA A 171 -20.71 27.77 -4.55
C ALA A 171 -21.56 28.11 -5.78
N VAL A 172 -22.42 27.19 -6.17
CA VAL A 172 -23.56 27.46 -7.05
C VAL A 172 -24.38 28.55 -6.37
N PRO A 173 -24.65 29.71 -7.00
CA PRO A 173 -25.63 30.64 -6.46
C PRO A 173 -27.01 29.98 -6.58
N THR A 174 -27.55 29.59 -5.43
CA THR A 174 -28.93 29.17 -5.25
C THR A 174 -29.82 30.39 -5.53
N ALA A 175 -30.47 30.41 -6.70
CA ALA A 175 -31.54 31.36 -6.98
C ALA A 175 -32.87 30.81 -6.43
N TRP A 176 -33.21 31.19 -5.20
CA TRP A 176 -34.59 31.29 -4.69
C TRP A 176 -34.97 32.78 -4.76
N ALA A 177 -36.16 33.25 -5.10
CA ALA A 177 -37.47 32.71 -5.52
C ALA A 177 -38.30 33.96 -6.00
N PRO A 178 -39.62 34.14 -5.77
CA PRO A 178 -40.83 33.48 -6.30
C PRO A 178 -41.83 34.47 -6.98
N GLN A 179 -43.03 33.94 -7.33
CA GLN A 179 -44.34 34.58 -7.64
C GLN A 179 -44.46 35.32 -8.99
N GLY A 180 -45.56 35.24 -9.76
CA GLY A 180 -46.93 34.80 -9.51
C GLY A 180 -47.89 35.87 -10.03
N SER A 181 -48.61 35.58 -11.13
CA SER A 181 -49.95 36.09 -11.51
C SER A 181 -50.36 35.45 -12.84
#